data_AF-A0A800A3Q2-F1
#
_entry.id   AF-A0A800A3Q2-F1
#
_cell.length_a   1.000
_cell.length_b   1.000
_cell.length_c   1.000
_cell.angle_alpha   90.00
_cell.angle_beta   90.00
_cell.angle_gamma   90.00
#
_symmetry.space_group_name_H-M   'P 1'
#
loop_
_entity.id
_entity.type
_entity.pdbx_description
1 polymer ?
#
loop_
_entity_poly.entity_id
_entity_poly.type
_entity_poly.pdbx_seq_one_letter_code
_entity_poly.pdbx_strand_id
1 'polypeptide(L)' 'MKIRKNDTVLVIAGKDRGKKGRVRRALPQKQKVIVEGVNMI' A
#
# COMPACT_ATOMS: atom_id res chain seq x y z
N MET A 1 -3.21 10.67 7.77
CA MET A 1 -2.74 9.71 6.73
C MET A 1 -2.54 10.48 5.43
N LYS A 2 -1.35 10.44 4.82
CA LYS A 2 -1.03 11.24 3.61
C LYS A 2 -1.32 10.52 2.27
N ILE A 3 -1.60 9.22 2.31
CA ILE A 3 -1.79 8.36 1.12
C ILE A 3 -3.28 8.28 0.77
N ARG A 4 -3.60 8.45 -0.51
CA ARG A 4 -4.96 8.42 -1.07
C ARG A 4 -5.15 7.24 -2.04
N LYS A 5 -6.42 6.97 -2.37
CA LYS A 5 -6.77 6.00 -3.41
C LYS A 5 -6.16 6.45 -4.74
N ASN A 6 -5.63 5.51 -5.51
CA ASN A 6 -4.92 5.68 -6.79
C ASN A 6 -3.50 6.24 -6.71
N ASP A 7 -2.97 6.52 -5.51
CA ASP A 7 -1.56 6.85 -5.35
C ASP A 7 -0.67 5.64 -5.68
N THR A 8 0.50 5.89 -6.24
CA THR A 8 1.55 4.88 -6.41
C THR A 8 2.51 4.97 -5.24
N VAL A 9 2.72 3.86 -4.54
CA VAL A 9 3.57 3.78 -3.36
C VAL A 9 4.67 2.74 -3.54
N LEU A 10 5.79 2.95 -2.86
CA LEU A 10 6.92 2.02 -2.78
C LEU A 10 6.95 1.40 -1.37
N VAL A 11 7.03 0.08 -1.31
CA VAL A 11 7.19 -0.63 -0.03
C VAL A 11 8.63 -0.51 0.46
N ILE A 12 8.82 0.10 1.62
CA ILE A 12 10.15 0.37 2.18
C ILE A 12 10.69 -0.75 3.07
N ALA A 13 9.83 -1.63 3.59
CA ALA A 13 10.19 -2.68 4.55
C ALA A 13 9.22 -3.89 4.47
N GLY A 14 9.62 -5.02 5.05
CA GLY A 14 8.86 -6.29 5.04
C GLY A 14 9.18 -7.20 3.85
N LYS A 15 8.43 -8.30 3.71
CA LYS A 15 8.63 -9.33 2.67
C LYS A 15 8.55 -8.77 1.24
N ASP A 16 7.72 -7.75 1.04
CA ASP A 16 7.50 -7.10 -0.26
C ASP A 16 8.33 -5.82 -0.47
N ARG A 17 9.40 -5.60 0.32
CA ARG A 17 10.28 -4.45 0.18
C ARG A 17 10.76 -4.28 -1.26
N GLY A 18 10.71 -3.05 -1.77
CA GLY A 18 11.10 -2.69 -3.14
C GLY A 18 9.98 -2.79 -4.17
N LYS A 19 8.85 -3.44 -3.85
CA LYS A 19 7.70 -3.46 -4.77
C LYS A 19 7.02 -2.09 -4.82
N LYS A 20 6.65 -1.68 -6.03
CA LYS A 20 5.78 -0.53 -6.29
C LYS A 20 4.38 -1.04 -6.58
N GLY A 21 3.36 -0.33 -6.11
CA GLY A 21 1.98 -0.68 -6.40
C GLY A 21 1.03 0.50 -6.23
N ARG A 22 -0.14 0.38 -6.86
CA ARG A 22 -1.21 1.39 -6.77
C ARG A 22 -2.11 1.09 -5.57
N VAL A 23 -2.50 2.13 -4.85
CA VAL A 23 -3.41 2.04 -3.71
C VAL A 23 -4.84 1.85 -4.20
N ARG A 24 -5.42 0.67 -3.95
CA ARG A 24 -6.84 0.37 -4.22
C ARG A 24 -7.77 1.02 -3.21
N ARG A 25 -7.37 1.01 -1.93
CA ARG A 25 -8.17 1.54 -0.83
C ARG A 25 -7.29 2.04 0.30
N ALA A 26 -7.60 3.23 0.81
CA ALA A 26 -7.05 3.73 2.07
C ALA A 26 -8.05 3.44 3.19
N LEU A 27 -7.57 2.97 4.34
CA LEU A 27 -8.35 2.73 5.56
C LEU A 27 -7.80 3.60 6.69
N PRO A 28 -8.13 4.91 6.73
CA PRO A 28 -7.53 5.85 7.67
C PRO A 28 -7.76 5.47 9.15
N GLN A 29 -8.95 4.97 9.47
CA GLN A 29 -9.30 4.50 10.82
C GLN A 29 -8.42 3.35 11.31
N LYS A 30 -7.93 2.51 10.39
CA LYS A 30 -7.04 1.37 10.70
C LYS A 30 -5.57 1.66 10.43
N GLN A 31 -5.25 2.89 10.01
CA GLN A 31 -3.91 3.29 9.53
C GLN A 31 -3.30 2.32 8.51
N LYS A 32 -4.13 1.73 7.64
CA LYS A 32 -3.71 0.73 6.65
C LYS A 32 -4.08 1.15 5.23
N VAL A 33 -3.34 0.62 4.26
CA VAL A 33 -3.64 0.72 2.82
C VAL A 33 -3.70 -0.66 2.20
N ILE A 34 -4.56 -0.81 1.19
CA ILE A 34 -4.58 -1.97 0.31
C ILE A 34 -3.89 -1.54 -0.98
N VAL A 35 -2.77 -2.19 -1.28
CA VAL A 35 -1.93 -1.95 -2.45
C VAL A 35 -1.99 -3.18 -3.35
N GLU A 36 -2.12 -2.98 -4.66
CA GLU A 36 -2.12 -4.09 -5.62
C GLU A 36 -0.76 -4.82 -5.61
N GLY A 37 -0.79 -6.15 -5.63
CA GLY A 37 0.41 -6.99 -5.76
C GLY A 37 1.31 -7.06 -4.53
N VAL A 38 0.85 -6.56 -3.38
CA VAL A 38 1.57 -6.57 -2.08
C VAL A 38 0.79 -7.42 -1.09
N ASN A 39 1.49 -8.22 -0.26
CA ASN A 39 0.91 -9.12 0.73
C ASN A 39 -0.11 -10.12 0.15
N MET A 40 0.22 -10.70 -1.01
CA MET A 40 -0.53 -11.83 -1.58
C MET A 40 -0.20 -13.12 -0.82
N ILE A 41 -1.23 -13.88 -0.48
CA ILE A 41 -1.19 -15.23 0.12
C ILE A 41 -1.78 -16.21 -0.89
#